data_AF-A0A2T4V164-F1
#
_entry.id   AF-A0A2T4V164-F1
#
_cell.length_a   1.000
_cell.length_b   1.000
_cell.length_c   1.000
_cell.angle_alpha   90.00
_cell.angle_beta   90.00
_cell.angle_gamma   90.00
#
_symmetry.space_group_name_H-M   'P 1'
#
loop_
_entity.id
_entity.type
_entity.pdbx_description
1 polymer ?
#
loop_
_entity_poly.entity_id
_entity_poly.type
_entity_poly.pdbx_seq_one_letter_code
_entity_poly.pdbx_strand_id
1 'polypeptide(L)'
;MPSEQVSRRRWIRVACFSARAPLSLLVMLAVLASCPVAYASHPSSDALAATRDALAGLDEFGALLLGAGLPIEAIPQGRSLSPVQAERLRRHFSILPYLPQQYSPRFVAHELLRYVEQHGEEVSRWDLSRMVQAYRSLFLLRQDGYLAAALTGEPSMCVGPVEVRDDGAGAFEMGVFHTRADGDRWRSADSPNLDKL
;
A
#
# COMPACT_ATOMS: atom_id res chain seq x y z
N MET A 1 41.33 -15.24 34.21
CA MET A 1 41.75 -13.87 33.88
C MET A 1 40.81 -13.33 32.80
N PRO A 2 40.02 -12.27 33.07
CA PRO A 2 39.15 -11.68 32.06
C PRO A 2 39.86 -10.49 31.40
N SER A 3 40.02 -10.52 30.07
CA SER A 3 40.61 -9.43 29.30
C SER A 3 39.51 -8.51 28.74
N GLU A 4 39.42 -7.36 29.39
CA GLU A 4 38.97 -6.02 28.99
C GLU A 4 38.23 -5.81 27.66
N GLN A 5 37.04 -5.21 27.82
CA GLN A 5 36.38 -4.38 26.83
C GLN A 5 37.21 -3.13 26.49
N VAL A 6 37.34 -2.80 25.21
CA VAL A 6 37.75 -1.46 24.78
C VAL A 6 36.70 -0.88 23.83
N SER A 7 35.89 0.00 24.42
CA SER A 7 35.03 0.97 23.75
C SER A 7 35.88 2.01 22.99
N ARG A 8 35.56 2.26 21.72
CA ARG A 8 35.98 3.48 21.01
C ARG A 8 34.77 4.21 20.44
N ARG A 9 34.17 5.05 21.28
CA ARG A 9 33.24 6.12 20.88
C ARG A 9 34.04 7.23 20.19
N ARG A 10 33.76 7.46 18.91
CA ARG A 10 34.42 8.48 18.08
C ARG A 10 33.64 9.79 18.22
N TRP A 11 34.19 10.74 18.96
CA TRP A 11 33.65 12.09 19.11
C TRP A 11 34.03 12.93 17.89
N ILE A 12 33.04 13.43 17.15
CA ILE A 12 33.26 14.42 16.08
C ILE A 12 33.27 15.80 16.74
N ARG A 13 34.41 16.50 16.66
CA ARG A 13 34.50 17.93 16.99
C ARG A 13 33.89 18.72 15.83
N VAL A 14 32.81 19.44 16.09
CA VAL A 14 32.27 20.44 15.17
C VAL A 14 33.04 21.74 15.40
N ALA A 15 33.79 22.17 14.39
CA ALA A 15 34.39 23.50 14.36
C ALA A 15 33.33 24.52 13.95
N CYS A 16 33.08 25.51 14.80
CA CYS A 16 32.25 26.67 14.47
C CYS A 16 33.00 27.56 13.46
N PHE A 17 32.61 27.50 12.19
CA PHE A 17 33.01 28.46 11.18
C PHE A 17 32.05 29.67 11.24
N SER A 18 32.52 30.77 11.79
CA SER A 18 31.83 32.07 11.67
C SER A 18 32.11 32.67 10.29
N ALA A 19 31.23 32.41 9.33
CA ALA A 19 31.27 33.04 8.01
C ALA A 19 30.27 34.20 7.96
N ARG A 20 30.78 35.44 7.86
CA ARG A 20 29.96 36.59 7.44
C ARG A 20 29.64 36.41 5.95
N ALA A 21 28.37 36.24 5.62
CA ALA A 21 27.92 36.15 4.24
C ALA A 21 28.15 37.48 3.50
N PRO A 22 28.68 37.46 2.26
CA PRO A 22 28.82 38.65 1.45
C PRO A 22 27.43 39.17 1.01
N LEU A 23 27.28 40.49 0.97
CA LEU A 23 26.02 41.21 0.68
C LEU A 23 25.31 40.75 -0.61
N SER A 24 26.01 40.12 -1.56
CA SER A 24 25.45 39.56 -2.80
C SER A 24 24.53 38.35 -2.58
N LEU A 25 24.76 37.57 -1.52
CA LEU A 25 23.97 36.39 -1.17
C LEU A 25 22.62 36.77 -0.53
N LEU A 26 22.59 37.91 0.17
CA LEU A 26 21.37 38.50 0.74
C LEU A 26 20.43 39.04 -0.34
N VAL A 27 20.96 39.59 -1.44
CA VAL A 27 20.14 40.07 -2.57
C VAL A 27 19.53 38.89 -3.35
N MET A 28 20.25 37.79 -3.53
CA MET A 28 19.70 36.55 -4.14
C MET A 28 18.62 35.89 -3.28
N LEU A 29 18.76 35.90 -1.95
CA LEU A 29 17.72 35.44 -1.02
C LEU A 29 16.47 36.34 -1.05
N ALA A 30 16.64 37.66 -1.24
CA ALA A 30 15.52 38.59 -1.35
C ALA A 30 14.73 38.40 -2.66
N VAL A 31 15.38 38.01 -3.76
CA VAL A 31 14.71 37.72 -5.04
C VAL A 31 13.95 36.39 -5.00
N LEU A 32 14.47 35.36 -4.33
CA LEU A 32 13.75 34.10 -4.13
C LEU A 32 12.59 34.22 -3.12
N ALA A 33 12.65 35.19 -2.21
CA ALA A 33 11.56 35.52 -1.30
C ALA A 33 10.43 36.34 -1.96
N SER A 34 10.63 36.85 -3.19
CA SER A 34 9.60 37.60 -3.93
C SER A 34 8.89 36.75 -5.00
N CYS A 35 9.20 35.47 -5.12
CA CYS A 35 8.35 34.55 -5.87
C CYS A 35 7.12 34.25 -5.01
N PRO A 36 5.89 34.61 -5.44
CA PRO A 36 4.73 34.08 -4.77
C PRO A 36 4.76 32.57 -4.98
N VAL A 37 5.11 31.82 -3.92
CA VAL A 37 4.80 30.38 -3.84
C VAL A 37 3.29 30.28 -3.66
N ALA A 38 2.56 30.60 -4.73
CA ALA A 38 1.14 30.36 -4.86
C ALA A 38 0.98 29.00 -5.53
N TYR A 39 1.24 27.93 -4.77
CA TYR A 39 0.70 26.61 -5.08
C TYR A 39 0.31 25.88 -3.79
N ALA A 40 -0.51 26.55 -2.99
CA ALA A 40 -1.46 25.86 -2.13
C ALA A 40 -2.84 26.16 -2.71
N SER A 41 -3.19 25.49 -3.82
CA SER A 41 -4.58 25.37 -4.20
C SER A 41 -5.25 24.57 -3.09
N HIS A 42 -5.82 25.28 -2.10
CA HIS A 42 -6.79 24.67 -1.22
C HIS A 42 -7.89 24.11 -2.13
N PRO A 43 -8.12 22.78 -2.13
CA PRO A 43 -9.22 22.23 -2.91
C PRO A 43 -10.48 22.96 -2.47
N SER A 44 -11.29 23.41 -3.43
CA SER A 44 -12.53 24.10 -3.12
C SER A 44 -13.37 23.22 -2.19
N SER A 45 -14.16 23.85 -1.31
CA SER A 45 -15.06 23.11 -0.41
C SER A 45 -15.93 22.10 -1.17
N ASP A 46 -16.30 22.43 -2.40
CA ASP A 46 -17.07 21.57 -3.30
C ASP A 46 -16.27 20.36 -3.80
N ALA A 47 -14.99 20.53 -4.13
CA ALA A 47 -14.11 19.41 -4.51
C ALA A 47 -13.88 18.45 -3.33
N LEU A 48 -13.75 18.98 -2.11
CA LEU A 48 -13.67 18.18 -0.88
C LEU A 48 -14.96 17.43 -0.59
N ALA A 49 -16.12 18.09 -0.76
CA ALA A 49 -17.43 17.48 -0.60
C ALA A 49 -17.63 16.35 -1.61
N ALA A 50 -17.35 16.59 -2.89
CA ALA A 50 -17.42 15.58 -3.94
C ALA A 50 -16.51 14.37 -3.67
N THR A 51 -15.28 14.61 -3.18
CA THR A 51 -14.36 13.53 -2.81
C THR A 51 -14.90 12.75 -1.60
N ARG A 52 -15.43 13.43 -0.59
CA ARG A 52 -16.06 12.78 0.58
C ARG A 52 -17.25 11.91 0.16
N ASP A 53 -18.14 12.43 -0.67
CA ASP A 53 -19.32 11.71 -1.13
C ASP A 53 -18.92 10.49 -1.99
N ALA A 54 -17.92 10.64 -2.85
CA ALA A 54 -17.35 9.54 -3.61
C ALA A 54 -16.79 8.44 -2.69
N LEU A 55 -16.01 8.81 -1.66
CA LEU A 55 -15.48 7.88 -0.67
C LEU A 55 -16.58 7.23 0.19
N ALA A 56 -17.63 7.98 0.54
CA ALA A 56 -18.76 7.48 1.31
C ALA A 56 -19.62 6.47 0.52
N GLY A 57 -19.59 6.55 -0.82
CA GLY A 57 -20.29 5.62 -1.71
C GLY A 57 -19.50 4.36 -2.08
N LEU A 58 -18.25 4.21 -1.61
CA LEU A 58 -17.44 3.03 -1.89
C LEU A 58 -17.92 1.84 -1.04
N ASP A 59 -18.25 0.75 -1.71
CA ASP A 59 -18.37 -0.56 -1.07
C ASP A 59 -17.00 -1.17 -0.82
N GLU A 60 -16.95 -2.35 -0.20
CA GLU A 60 -15.70 -2.98 0.20
C GLU A 60 -14.84 -3.39 -0.99
N PHE A 61 -15.45 -3.74 -2.12
CA PHE A 61 -14.72 -3.96 -3.36
C PHE A 61 -14.09 -2.67 -3.90
N GLY A 62 -14.84 -1.58 -3.95
CA GLY A 62 -14.32 -0.27 -4.35
C GLY A 62 -13.20 0.23 -3.42
N ALA A 63 -13.37 0.06 -2.11
CA ALA A 63 -12.34 0.41 -1.12
C ALA A 63 -11.06 -0.42 -1.29
N LEU A 64 -11.19 -1.73 -1.59
CA LEU A 64 -10.05 -2.59 -1.90
C LEU A 64 -9.30 -2.10 -3.15
N LEU A 65 -10.03 -1.79 -4.22
CA LEU A 65 -9.45 -1.27 -5.47
C LEU A 65 -8.70 0.05 -5.26
N LEU A 66 -9.26 0.95 -4.45
CA LEU A 66 -8.59 2.18 -4.06
C LEU A 66 -7.31 1.90 -3.26
N GLY A 67 -7.38 1.01 -2.25
CA GLY A 67 -6.23 0.59 -1.44
C GLY A 67 -5.14 -0.11 -2.25
N ALA A 68 -5.52 -0.80 -3.33
CA ALA A 68 -4.61 -1.42 -4.30
C ALA A 68 -3.90 -0.40 -5.23
N GLY A 69 -4.24 0.89 -5.10
CA GLY A 69 -3.62 1.98 -5.82
C GLY A 69 -4.33 2.39 -7.11
N LEU A 70 -5.59 2.00 -7.33
CA LEU A 70 -6.37 2.60 -8.41
C LEU A 70 -6.81 4.02 -8.04
N PRO A 71 -6.72 4.98 -8.97
CA PRO A 71 -7.34 6.28 -8.77
C PRO A 71 -8.86 6.13 -8.73
N ILE A 72 -9.54 7.02 -7.99
CA ILE A 72 -11.00 6.95 -7.76
C ILE A 72 -11.79 6.95 -9.08
N GLU A 73 -11.29 7.64 -10.11
CA GLU A 73 -11.90 7.73 -11.43
C GLU A 73 -11.84 6.42 -12.22
N ALA A 74 -10.89 5.53 -11.88
CA ALA A 74 -10.76 4.22 -12.51
C ALA A 74 -11.60 3.14 -11.80
N ILE A 75 -12.22 3.45 -10.66
CA ILE A 75 -13.07 2.51 -9.93
C ILE A 75 -14.40 2.35 -10.69
N PRO A 76 -14.81 1.11 -11.04
CA PRO A 76 -16.06 0.87 -11.76
C PRO A 76 -17.29 1.31 -10.96
N GLN A 77 -18.17 2.10 -11.59
CA GLN A 77 -19.38 2.64 -10.96
C GLN A 77 -20.62 1.75 -11.11
N GLY A 78 -20.55 0.71 -11.96
CA GLY A 78 -21.67 -0.22 -12.21
C GLY A 78 -22.06 -1.07 -11.00
N ARG A 79 -23.18 -1.80 -11.11
CA ARG A 79 -23.64 -2.76 -10.08
C ARG A 79 -23.03 -4.16 -10.23
N SER A 80 -22.35 -4.41 -11.34
CA SER A 80 -21.64 -5.63 -11.66
C SER A 80 -20.29 -5.29 -12.27
N LEU A 81 -19.39 -6.28 -12.28
CA LEU A 81 -18.12 -6.24 -12.98
C LEU A 81 -18.11 -7.34 -14.04
N SER A 82 -17.90 -6.95 -15.29
CA SER A 82 -17.78 -7.91 -16.39
C SER A 82 -16.35 -8.46 -16.51
N PRO A 83 -16.16 -9.66 -17.12
CA PRO A 83 -14.84 -10.22 -17.38
C PRO A 83 -13.91 -9.26 -18.14
N VAL A 84 -14.44 -8.53 -19.13
CA VAL A 84 -13.68 -7.54 -19.91
C VAL A 84 -13.25 -6.35 -19.05
N GLN A 85 -14.11 -5.90 -18.12
CA GLN A 85 -13.73 -4.85 -17.17
C GLN A 85 -12.64 -5.35 -16.21
N ALA A 86 -12.77 -6.57 -15.71
CA ALA A 86 -11.79 -7.17 -14.80
C ALA A 86 -10.40 -7.29 -15.46
N GLU A 87 -10.36 -7.75 -16.71
CA GLU A 87 -9.13 -7.82 -17.50
C GLU A 87 -8.48 -6.45 -17.68
N ARG A 88 -9.27 -5.42 -18.01
CA ARG A 88 -8.76 -4.05 -18.16
C ARG A 88 -8.15 -3.53 -16.86
N LEU A 89 -8.78 -3.79 -15.70
CA LEU A 89 -8.27 -3.40 -14.40
C LEU A 89 -6.96 -4.14 -14.07
N ARG A 90 -6.86 -5.44 -14.35
CA ARG A 90 -5.60 -6.19 -14.14
C ARG A 90 -4.47 -5.67 -15.01
N ARG A 91 -4.72 -5.37 -16.28
CA ARG A 91 -3.72 -4.71 -17.15
C ARG A 91 -3.30 -3.36 -16.60
N HIS A 92 -4.23 -2.60 -16.02
CA HIS A 92 -3.93 -1.31 -15.41
C HIS A 92 -2.99 -1.46 -14.20
N PHE A 93 -3.21 -2.46 -13.34
CA PHE A 93 -2.29 -2.76 -12.25
C PHE A 93 -0.89 -3.14 -12.71
N SER A 94 -0.76 -3.86 -13.84
CA SER A 94 0.54 -4.26 -14.38
C SER A 94 1.42 -3.09 -14.85
N ILE A 95 0.82 -1.96 -15.21
CA ILE A 95 1.56 -0.77 -15.70
C ILE A 95 1.79 0.27 -14.59
N LEU A 96 0.97 0.27 -13.55
CA LEU A 96 1.06 1.25 -12.47
C LEU A 96 2.15 0.83 -11.46
N PRO A 97 3.14 1.71 -11.18
CA PRO A 97 4.01 1.50 -10.02
C PRO A 97 3.16 1.51 -8.74
N TYR A 98 3.63 0.82 -7.72
CA TYR A 98 2.93 0.74 -6.45
C TYR A 98 3.89 0.89 -5.27
N LEU A 99 3.38 1.47 -4.20
CA LEU A 99 4.05 1.57 -2.92
C LEU A 99 4.00 0.22 -2.20
N PRO A 100 4.98 -0.15 -1.36
CA PRO A 100 4.96 -1.41 -0.61
C PRO A 100 3.64 -1.68 0.13
N GLN A 101 3.00 -0.64 0.69
CA GLN A 101 1.72 -0.72 1.41
C GLN A 101 0.56 -1.17 0.50
N GLN A 102 0.65 -0.91 -0.80
CA GLN A 102 -0.38 -1.28 -1.77
C GLN A 102 -0.24 -2.73 -2.24
N TYR A 103 0.86 -3.42 -1.91
CA TYR A 103 1.12 -4.79 -2.35
C TYR A 103 -0.01 -5.74 -1.93
N SER A 104 -0.31 -5.80 -0.63
CA SER A 104 -1.30 -6.74 -0.09
C SER A 104 -2.71 -6.52 -0.66
N PRO A 105 -3.30 -5.30 -0.63
CA PRO A 105 -4.60 -5.08 -1.24
C PRO A 105 -4.59 -5.30 -2.75
N ARG A 106 -3.49 -4.97 -3.45
CA ARG A 106 -3.36 -5.25 -4.88
C ARG A 106 -3.31 -6.75 -5.19
N PHE A 107 -2.70 -7.55 -4.33
CA PHE A 107 -2.68 -9.00 -4.47
C PHE A 107 -4.10 -9.59 -4.37
N VAL A 108 -4.88 -9.16 -3.35
CA VAL A 108 -6.28 -9.60 -3.19
C VAL A 108 -7.15 -9.10 -4.37
N ALA A 109 -6.96 -7.85 -4.80
CA ALA A 109 -7.66 -7.33 -5.97
C ALA A 109 -7.36 -8.16 -7.22
N HIS A 110 -6.10 -8.58 -7.42
CA HIS A 110 -5.72 -9.43 -8.55
C HIS A 110 -6.42 -10.79 -8.52
N GLU A 111 -6.53 -11.42 -7.34
CA GLU A 111 -7.25 -12.69 -7.17
C GLU A 111 -8.74 -12.56 -7.50
N LEU A 112 -9.42 -11.52 -7.00
CA LEU A 112 -10.84 -11.29 -7.31
C LEU A 112 -11.07 -10.97 -8.79
N LEU A 113 -10.22 -10.16 -9.40
CA LEU A 113 -10.33 -9.83 -10.81
C LEU A 113 -10.05 -11.06 -11.69
N ARG A 114 -9.09 -11.91 -11.30
CA ARG A 114 -8.82 -13.19 -11.97
C ARG A 114 -10.02 -14.14 -11.86
N TYR A 115 -10.66 -14.19 -10.70
CA TYR A 115 -11.89 -14.96 -10.52
C TYR A 115 -12.99 -14.50 -11.48
N VAL A 116 -13.26 -13.19 -11.59
CA VAL A 116 -14.28 -12.66 -12.52
C VAL A 116 -13.97 -13.01 -13.97
N GLU A 117 -12.69 -12.91 -14.39
CA GLU A 117 -12.27 -13.33 -15.74
C GLU A 117 -12.52 -14.82 -15.99
N GLN A 118 -12.19 -15.68 -15.02
CA GLN A 118 -12.31 -17.13 -15.14
C GLN A 118 -13.76 -17.61 -15.07
N HIS A 119 -14.59 -16.94 -14.27
CA HIS A 119 -16.01 -17.25 -14.14
C HIS A 119 -16.78 -17.00 -15.45
N GLY A 120 -16.32 -16.06 -16.28
CA GLY A 120 -16.83 -15.84 -17.64
C GLY A 120 -18.15 -15.08 -17.72
N GLU A 121 -18.81 -14.83 -16.59
CA GLU A 121 -20.03 -14.04 -16.46
C GLU A 121 -19.82 -12.78 -15.61
N GLU A 122 -20.78 -11.85 -15.67
CA GLU A 122 -20.74 -10.67 -14.80
C GLU A 122 -20.97 -11.05 -13.34
N VAL A 123 -20.13 -10.53 -12.45
CA VAL A 123 -20.26 -10.74 -11.00
C VAL A 123 -20.77 -9.47 -10.34
N SER A 124 -21.78 -9.56 -9.48
CA SER A 124 -22.34 -8.38 -8.82
C SER A 124 -21.33 -7.76 -7.85
N ARG A 125 -21.36 -6.42 -7.69
CA ARG A 125 -20.49 -5.76 -6.70
C ARG A 125 -20.81 -6.17 -5.26
N TRP A 126 -22.06 -6.57 -5.00
CA TRP A 126 -22.47 -7.13 -3.73
C TRP A 126 -21.73 -8.44 -3.43
N ASP A 127 -21.67 -9.35 -4.40
CA ASP A 127 -20.96 -10.62 -4.25
C ASP A 127 -19.46 -10.41 -4.13
N LEU A 128 -18.89 -9.50 -4.93
CA LEU A 128 -17.48 -9.11 -4.79
C LEU A 128 -17.19 -8.55 -3.40
N SER A 129 -18.07 -7.72 -2.84
CA SER A 129 -17.90 -7.18 -1.49
C SER A 129 -17.96 -8.29 -0.43
N ARG A 130 -18.82 -9.31 -0.59
CA ARG A 130 -18.81 -10.51 0.27
C ARG A 130 -17.50 -11.30 0.13
N MET A 131 -17.01 -11.47 -1.09
CA MET A 131 -15.73 -12.14 -1.36
C MET A 131 -14.55 -11.41 -0.70
N VAL A 132 -14.54 -10.08 -0.73
CA VAL A 132 -13.54 -9.26 -0.02
C VAL A 132 -13.51 -9.59 1.48
N GLN A 133 -14.67 -9.77 2.11
CA GLN A 133 -14.73 -10.06 3.55
C GLN A 133 -14.04 -11.37 3.95
N ALA A 134 -13.94 -12.35 3.04
CA ALA A 134 -13.27 -13.60 3.31
C ALA A 134 -11.75 -13.45 3.54
N TYR A 135 -11.16 -12.33 3.11
CA TYR A 135 -9.74 -12.03 3.30
C TYR A 135 -9.44 -11.22 4.58
N ARG A 136 -10.46 -10.84 5.37
CA ARG A 136 -10.31 -9.91 6.50
C ARG A 136 -9.30 -10.35 7.57
N SER A 137 -9.15 -11.67 7.79
CA SER A 137 -8.23 -12.25 8.78
C SER A 137 -6.92 -12.76 8.18
N LEU A 138 -6.65 -12.42 6.91
CA LEU A 138 -5.46 -12.85 6.18
C LEU A 138 -4.42 -11.73 6.12
N PHE A 139 -3.17 -12.16 6.00
CA PHE A 139 -1.98 -11.32 5.96
C PHE A 139 -1.06 -11.81 4.84
N LEU A 140 -0.27 -10.90 4.29
CA LEU A 140 0.72 -11.18 3.25
C LEU A 140 2.07 -10.61 3.67
N LEU A 141 3.14 -11.35 3.36
CA LEU A 141 4.50 -10.83 3.43
C LEU A 141 4.71 -9.82 2.30
N ARG A 142 5.16 -8.62 2.65
CA ARG A 142 5.52 -7.55 1.72
C ARG A 142 7.02 -7.50 1.49
N GLN A 143 7.40 -6.95 0.34
CA GLN A 143 8.78 -6.75 -0.11
C GLN A 143 9.67 -5.94 0.86
N ASP A 144 9.07 -5.14 1.74
CA ASP A 144 9.79 -4.36 2.75
C ASP A 144 9.96 -5.08 4.10
N GLY A 145 9.62 -6.37 4.16
CA GLY A 145 9.89 -7.22 5.33
C GLY A 145 8.83 -7.20 6.41
N TYR A 146 7.61 -6.76 6.07
CA TYR A 146 6.47 -6.73 6.99
C TYR A 146 5.41 -7.76 6.58
N LEU A 147 4.85 -8.46 7.56
CA LEU A 147 3.52 -9.02 7.43
C LEU A 147 2.49 -7.90 7.56
N ALA A 148 1.58 -7.81 6.61
CA ALA A 148 0.55 -6.79 6.58
C ALA A 148 -0.82 -7.38 6.28
N ALA A 149 -1.86 -6.73 6.82
CA ALA A 149 -3.24 -7.11 6.60
C ALA A 149 -3.57 -7.14 5.10
N ALA A 150 -4.20 -8.21 4.62
CA ALA A 150 -4.40 -8.46 3.20
C ALA A 150 -5.24 -7.35 2.53
N LEU A 151 -6.25 -6.83 3.23
CA LEU A 151 -7.21 -5.87 2.67
C LEU A 151 -6.73 -4.42 2.70
N THR A 152 -5.83 -4.06 3.60
CA THR A 152 -5.44 -2.65 3.82
C THR A 152 -3.96 -2.40 3.60
N GLY A 153 -3.13 -3.45 3.66
CA GLY A 153 -1.68 -3.31 3.63
C GLY A 153 -1.09 -2.74 4.92
N GLU A 154 -1.89 -2.54 5.96
CA GLU A 154 -1.43 -2.07 7.26
C GLU A 154 -0.44 -3.08 7.88
N PRO A 155 0.77 -2.63 8.29
CA PRO A 155 1.77 -3.52 8.84
C PRO A 155 1.34 -4.06 10.22
N SER A 156 1.48 -5.36 10.41
CA SER A 156 1.21 -6.02 11.69
C SER A 156 2.47 -6.46 12.42
N MET A 157 3.49 -6.94 11.70
CA MET A 157 4.73 -7.45 12.29
C MET A 157 5.89 -7.28 11.32
N CYS A 158 7.05 -6.81 11.81
CA CYS A 158 8.31 -6.84 11.07
C CYS A 158 8.93 -8.24 11.22
N VAL A 159 9.21 -8.90 10.09
CA VAL A 159 9.75 -10.27 10.05
C VAL A 159 11.21 -10.31 9.57
N GLY A 160 11.75 -9.17 9.13
CA GLY A 160 13.11 -9.04 8.62
C GLY A 160 13.15 -8.80 7.11
N PRO A 161 14.34 -8.55 6.54
CA PRO A 161 14.47 -8.27 5.11
C PRO A 161 14.03 -9.47 4.26
N VAL A 162 13.33 -9.20 3.15
CA VAL A 162 12.99 -10.22 2.15
C VAL A 162 14.21 -10.47 1.26
N GLU A 163 14.65 -11.73 1.17
CA GLU A 163 15.76 -12.11 0.31
C GLU A 163 15.27 -12.48 -1.09
N VAL A 164 15.96 -11.98 -2.13
CA VAL A 164 15.56 -12.20 -3.54
C VAL A 164 15.65 -13.68 -3.94
N ARG A 165 16.51 -14.47 -3.29
CA ARG A 165 16.75 -15.86 -3.66
C ARG A 165 15.62 -16.79 -3.20
N ASP A 166 15.03 -16.50 -2.06
CA ASP A 166 14.11 -17.39 -1.35
C ASP A 166 12.70 -16.78 -1.24
N ASP A 167 12.45 -15.65 -1.95
CA ASP A 167 11.18 -14.90 -2.05
C ASP A 167 10.40 -14.74 -0.74
N GLY A 168 11.13 -14.70 0.37
CA GLY A 168 10.59 -14.83 1.72
C GLY A 168 11.46 -14.18 2.79
N ALA A 169 10.94 -14.21 4.01
CA ALA A 169 11.61 -13.71 5.21
C ALA A 169 11.27 -14.61 6.40
N GLY A 170 12.27 -15.32 6.92
CA GLY A 170 12.08 -16.27 8.02
C GLY A 170 11.18 -17.44 7.62
N ALA A 171 10.03 -17.57 8.28
CA ALA A 171 9.04 -18.61 8.02
C ALA A 171 7.90 -18.14 7.09
N PHE A 172 8.03 -16.96 6.48
CA PHE A 172 7.00 -16.32 5.67
C PHE A 172 7.45 -16.20 4.23
N GLU A 173 6.51 -16.40 3.31
CA GLU A 173 6.73 -16.41 1.87
C GLU A 173 5.89 -15.32 1.22
N MET A 174 6.43 -14.61 0.24
CA MET A 174 5.64 -13.62 -0.51
C MET A 174 4.57 -14.32 -1.35
N GLY A 175 3.42 -13.67 -1.51
CA GLY A 175 2.29 -14.23 -2.26
C GLY A 175 1.56 -15.39 -1.57
N VAL A 176 1.97 -15.79 -0.36
CA VAL A 176 1.28 -16.78 0.46
C VAL A 176 0.49 -16.08 1.56
N PHE A 177 -0.79 -16.44 1.70
CA PHE A 177 -1.59 -15.91 2.79
C PHE A 177 -1.15 -16.53 4.12
N HIS A 178 -1.15 -15.71 5.15
CA HIS A 178 -0.92 -16.12 6.52
C HIS A 178 -2.09 -15.68 7.39
N THR A 179 -2.35 -16.44 8.45
CA THR A 179 -3.33 -16.06 9.46
C THR A 179 -2.73 -16.18 10.85
N ARG A 180 -3.19 -15.33 11.75
CA ARG A 180 -2.81 -15.36 13.16
C ARG A 180 -3.72 -16.35 13.90
N ALA A 181 -3.15 -17.44 14.40
CA ALA A 181 -3.81 -18.28 15.37
C ALA A 181 -3.82 -17.60 16.75
N ASP A 182 -4.52 -18.14 17.74
CA ASP A 182 -4.54 -17.56 19.09
C ASP A 182 -3.11 -17.27 19.61
N GLY A 183 -2.90 -16.04 20.10
CA GLY A 183 -1.59 -15.51 20.52
C GLY A 183 -0.77 -14.93 19.35
N ASP A 184 0.55 -15.13 19.42
CA ASP A 184 1.53 -14.64 18.42
C ASP A 184 1.94 -15.71 17.40
N ARG A 185 1.16 -16.79 17.29
CA ARG A 185 1.47 -17.90 16.39
C ARG A 185 0.88 -17.66 15.00
N TRP A 186 1.75 -17.65 14.00
CA TRP A 186 1.37 -17.52 12.61
C TRP A 186 1.42 -18.85 11.87
N ARG A 187 0.57 -19.01 10.87
CA ARG A 187 0.59 -20.15 9.95
C ARG A 187 0.19 -19.71 8.55
N SER A 188 0.69 -20.40 7.54
CA SER A 188 0.19 -20.27 6.17
C SER A 188 -1.29 -20.69 6.12
N ALA A 189 -2.03 -20.04 5.22
CA ALA A 189 -3.44 -20.23 5.00
C ALA A 189 -3.69 -20.30 3.49
N ASP A 190 -4.68 -21.09 3.09
CA ASP A 190 -5.12 -21.13 1.71
C ASP A 190 -5.87 -19.84 1.35
N SER A 191 -5.86 -19.50 0.05
CA SER A 191 -6.76 -18.47 -0.48
C SER A 191 -8.22 -18.88 -0.23
N PRO A 192 -9.13 -17.94 0.11
CA PRO A 192 -10.54 -18.23 0.25
C PRO A 192 -11.12 -18.90 -1.00
N ASN A 193 -11.98 -19.92 -0.80
CA ASN A 193 -12.71 -20.52 -1.89
C ASN A 193 -13.89 -19.62 -2.27
N LEU A 194 -13.72 -18.85 -3.35
CA LEU A 194 -14.68 -17.82 -3.77
C LEU A 194 -15.99 -18.40 -4.32
N ASP A 195 -15.99 -19.63 -4.85
CA ASP A 195 -17.20 -20.32 -5.34
C ASP A 195 -18.15 -20.73 -4.20
N LYS A 196 -17.70 -20.66 -2.93
CA LYS A 196 -18.46 -21.10 -1.75
C LYS A 196 -19.04 -19.95 -0.91
N LEU A 197 -19.00 -18.70 -1.40
CA LEU A 197 -19.36 -17.48 -0.66
C LEU A 197 -20.72 -16.87 -1.04
#